data_AF-W3ALR4-F1
#
_entry.id   AF-W3ALR4-F1
#
_cell.length_a   1.000
_cell.length_b   1.000
_cell.length_c   1.000
_cell.angle_alpha   90.00
_cell.angle_beta   90.00
_cell.angle_gamma   90.00
#
_symmetry.space_group_name_H-M   'P 1'
#
loop_
_entity.id
_entity.type
_entity.pdbx_description
1 polymer ?
#
loop_
_entity_poly.entity_id
_entity_poly.type
_entity_poly.pdbx_seq_one_letter_code
_entity_poly.pdbx_strand_id
1 'polypeptide(L)'
;MNRSVKDAARDIRKIPGICKKYTVKIDIHDYFNSIPDEILLDKIKVFLSEDPMLRDFLVSLYGRKEVLLNEQIVSENHGAMAGTPLSGFMANVYLDNLDKHFMAKGIPYFRYSDDIILFADSSEERNSLLSELLSMIDDAGLTVNKDKYVLTDPGEAWDYLGFSYVDGVYDLSKGTIMKTKQKIRRYAHYLYRKRTMNNLSYEETVSRFLKRFNKIFFDESEENEFCWKRWYFTFVTSEKGFRIIDDYMQEYLRYLYSGRHYKGNYRITYEMLKGLGYRNLVNEYYRFKRSKTKDD
;
A
#
# COMPACT_ATOMS: atom_id res chain seq x y z
N MET A 1 -5.29 -7.20 -18.79
CA MET A 1 -6.08 -7.70 -17.63
C MET A 1 -5.88 -6.69 -16.50
N ASN A 2 -6.91 -5.96 -16.07
CA ASN A 2 -6.77 -5.01 -14.95
C ASN A 2 -6.60 -5.79 -13.65
N ARG A 3 -5.38 -5.85 -13.12
CA ARG A 3 -5.09 -6.42 -11.81
C ARG A 3 -4.91 -5.30 -10.80
N SER A 4 -5.60 -5.40 -9.66
CA SER A 4 -5.52 -4.46 -8.56
C SER A 4 -4.91 -5.12 -7.31
N VAL A 5 -4.53 -4.31 -6.32
CA VAL A 5 -4.13 -4.80 -4.99
C VAL A 5 -5.19 -5.72 -4.38
N LYS A 6 -6.47 -5.44 -4.64
CA LYS A 6 -7.59 -6.27 -4.18
C LYS A 6 -7.55 -7.67 -4.79
N ASP A 7 -7.15 -7.79 -6.05
CA ASP A 7 -6.99 -9.10 -6.70
C ASP A 7 -5.85 -9.88 -6.08
N ALA A 8 -4.68 -9.23 -5.88
CA ALA A 8 -3.53 -9.85 -5.20
C ALA A 8 -3.91 -10.36 -3.81
N ALA A 9 -4.58 -9.52 -3.00
CA ALA A 9 -5.04 -9.90 -1.67
C ALA A 9 -6.01 -11.11 -1.73
N ARG A 10 -7.04 -11.05 -2.59
CA ARG A 10 -7.99 -12.16 -2.78
C ARG A 10 -7.27 -13.45 -3.15
N ASP A 11 -6.30 -13.39 -4.06
CA ASP A 11 -5.62 -14.57 -4.58
C ASP A 11 -4.63 -15.15 -3.55
N ILE A 12 -4.01 -14.32 -2.71
CA ILE A 12 -3.23 -14.78 -1.54
C ILE A 12 -4.11 -15.63 -0.59
N ARG A 13 -5.37 -15.26 -0.35
CA ARG A 13 -6.27 -16.05 0.52
C ARG A 13 -6.67 -17.41 -0.06
N LYS A 14 -6.52 -17.59 -1.36
CA LYS A 14 -6.80 -18.87 -2.03
C LYS A 14 -5.62 -19.83 -1.96
N ILE A 15 -4.46 -19.40 -1.48
CA ILE A 15 -3.28 -20.26 -1.32
C ILE A 15 -3.65 -21.42 -0.38
N PRO A 16 -3.63 -22.68 -0.86
CA PRO A 16 -3.94 -23.82 -0.01
C PRO A 16 -2.94 -23.94 1.13
N GLY A 17 -3.45 -24.13 2.35
CA GLY A 17 -2.61 -24.33 3.53
C GLY A 17 -1.69 -23.15 3.84
N ILE A 18 -2.10 -21.90 3.58
CA ILE A 18 -1.28 -20.71 3.80
C ILE A 18 -0.65 -20.63 5.20
N CYS A 19 -1.31 -21.18 6.23
CA CYS A 19 -0.75 -21.26 7.59
C CYS A 19 0.45 -22.18 7.74
N LYS A 20 0.69 -23.07 6.78
CA LYS A 20 1.83 -23.99 6.72
C LYS A 20 2.95 -23.48 5.81
N LYS A 21 2.76 -22.33 5.15
CA LYS A 21 3.72 -21.81 4.19
C LYS A 21 4.83 -21.03 4.88
N TYR A 22 6.03 -21.19 4.33
CA TYR A 22 7.18 -20.33 4.58
C TYR A 22 7.10 -19.15 3.64
N THR A 23 7.49 -17.94 4.06
CA THR A 23 7.43 -16.77 3.17
C THR A 23 8.76 -16.07 3.00
N VAL A 24 8.95 -15.52 1.80
CA VAL A 24 10.01 -14.55 1.49
C VAL A 24 9.33 -13.26 1.08
N LYS A 25 9.57 -12.18 1.82
CA LYS A 25 9.19 -10.84 1.41
C LYS A 25 10.42 -10.03 1.08
N ILE A 26 10.41 -9.30 -0.03
CA ILE A 26 11.50 -8.41 -0.43
C ILE A 26 10.97 -7.06 -0.93
N ASP A 27 11.75 -6.01 -0.70
CA ASP A 27 11.48 -4.63 -1.07
C ASP A 27 12.68 -4.11 -1.89
N ILE A 28 12.47 -3.82 -3.17
CA ILE A 28 13.53 -3.31 -4.05
C ILE A 28 13.78 -1.83 -3.74
N HIS A 29 15.03 -1.48 -3.42
CA HIS A 29 15.35 -0.12 -3.01
C HIS A 29 15.27 0.86 -4.18
N ASP A 30 14.55 1.96 -3.98
CA ASP A 30 14.46 3.08 -4.94
C ASP A 30 14.18 2.59 -6.37
N TYR A 31 13.25 1.64 -6.49
CA TYR A 31 13.12 0.79 -7.66
C TYR A 31 12.98 1.58 -8.97
N PHE A 32 12.10 2.58 -9.01
CA PHE A 32 11.88 3.35 -10.23
C PHE A 32 13.15 4.08 -10.71
N ASN A 33 13.93 4.65 -9.79
CA ASN A 33 15.12 5.43 -10.14
C ASN A 33 16.37 4.56 -10.31
N SER A 34 16.39 3.37 -9.73
CA SER A 34 17.52 2.43 -9.82
C SER A 34 17.52 1.57 -11.07
N ILE A 35 16.44 1.58 -11.86
CA ILE A 35 16.36 0.87 -13.14
C ILE A 35 17.49 1.34 -14.09
N PRO A 36 18.37 0.44 -14.56
CA PRO A 36 19.36 0.76 -15.59
C PRO A 36 18.70 1.08 -16.94
N ASP A 37 18.96 2.29 -17.46
CA ASP A 37 18.41 2.78 -18.74
C ASP A 37 18.67 1.81 -19.90
N GLU A 38 19.89 1.30 -20.05
CA GLU A 38 20.27 0.44 -21.19
C GLU A 38 19.45 -0.86 -21.21
N ILE A 39 19.31 -1.50 -20.04
CA ILE A 39 18.52 -2.73 -19.89
C ILE A 39 17.03 -2.43 -20.13
N LEU A 40 16.53 -1.29 -19.65
CA LEU A 40 15.14 -0.87 -19.87
C LEU A 40 14.86 -0.68 -21.37
N LEU A 41 15.75 0.01 -22.09
CA LEU A 41 15.60 0.26 -23.52
C LEU A 41 15.57 -1.05 -24.31
N ASP A 42 16.42 -2.02 -23.97
CA ASP A 42 16.39 -3.33 -24.64
C ASP A 42 15.11 -4.12 -24.35
N LYS A 43 14.61 -4.05 -23.11
CA LYS A 43 13.31 -4.64 -22.76
C LYS A 43 12.15 -3.97 -23.50
N ILE A 44 12.16 -2.65 -23.66
CA ILE A 44 11.15 -1.92 -24.45
C ILE A 44 11.16 -2.41 -25.91
N LYS A 45 12.35 -2.54 -26.52
CA LYS A 45 12.47 -3.01 -27.91
C LYS A 45 11.86 -4.39 -28.12
N VAL A 46 12.09 -5.31 -27.19
CA VAL A 46 11.55 -6.68 -27.25
C VAL A 46 10.05 -6.68 -26.95
N PHE A 47 9.61 -5.97 -25.91
CA PHE A 47 8.21 -5.98 -25.49
C PHE A 47 7.27 -5.34 -26.53
N LEU A 48 7.74 -4.32 -27.25
CA LEU A 48 6.98 -3.60 -28.27
C LEU A 48 7.47 -3.93 -29.69
N SER A 49 7.91 -5.17 -29.94
CA SER A 49 8.36 -5.60 -31.27
C SER A 49 7.29 -5.40 -32.35
N GLU A 50 6.03 -5.59 -31.98
CA GLU A 50 4.86 -5.52 -32.88
C GLU A 50 4.31 -4.09 -33.07
N ASP A 51 4.81 -3.10 -32.34
CA ASP A 51 4.43 -1.68 -32.50
C ASP A 51 5.69 -0.79 -32.62
N PRO A 52 6.32 -0.76 -33.81
CA PRO A 52 7.55 -0.01 -34.02
C PRO A 52 7.42 1.49 -33.73
N MET A 53 6.27 2.09 -34.00
CA MET A 53 6.05 3.52 -33.79
C MET A 53 6.06 3.87 -32.31
N LEU A 54 5.31 3.11 -31.49
CA LEU A 54 5.31 3.31 -30.04
C LEU A 54 6.67 2.95 -29.42
N ARG A 55 7.28 1.87 -29.89
CA ARG A 55 8.63 1.45 -29.48
C ARG A 55 9.64 2.57 -29.69
N ASP A 56 9.72 3.13 -30.91
CA ASP A 56 10.72 4.14 -31.26
C ASP A 56 10.48 5.46 -30.50
N PHE A 57 9.21 5.83 -30.27
CA PHE A 57 8.85 6.95 -29.41
C PHE A 57 9.36 6.75 -27.97
N LEU A 58 9.10 5.59 -27.36
CA LEU A 58 9.51 5.31 -25.99
C LEU A 58 11.03 5.16 -25.86
N VAL A 59 11.69 4.52 -26.81
CA VAL A 59 13.16 4.44 -26.86
C VAL A 59 13.77 5.83 -26.97
N SER A 60 13.19 6.71 -27.81
CA SER A 60 13.64 8.10 -27.90
C SER A 60 13.40 8.88 -26.61
N LEU A 61 12.27 8.66 -25.94
CA LEU A 61 11.92 9.34 -24.70
C LEU A 61 12.85 8.93 -23.55
N TYR A 62 12.99 7.62 -23.31
CA TYR A 62 13.81 7.07 -22.22
C TYR A 62 15.32 7.07 -22.53
N GLY A 63 15.71 7.20 -23.79
CA GLY A 63 17.11 7.31 -24.20
C GLY A 63 17.71 8.71 -24.00
N ARG A 64 16.91 9.73 -23.66
CA ARG A 64 17.40 11.07 -23.35
C ARG A 64 18.01 11.08 -21.95
N LYS A 65 19.30 11.42 -21.87
CA LYS A 65 20.03 11.51 -20.60
C LYS A 65 19.97 12.89 -19.95
N GLU A 66 19.56 13.91 -20.70
CA GLU A 66 19.56 15.30 -20.27
C GLU A 66 18.21 15.72 -19.68
N VAL A 67 18.22 16.30 -18.49
CA VAL A 67 17.05 16.94 -17.87
C VAL A 67 17.36 18.37 -17.44
N LEU A 68 16.33 19.23 -17.51
CA LEU A 68 16.40 20.60 -17.03
C LEU A 68 16.02 20.63 -15.55
N LEU A 69 17.01 20.84 -14.68
CA LEU A 69 16.84 20.96 -13.24
C LEU A 69 17.28 22.36 -12.79
N ASN A 70 16.36 23.16 -12.26
CA ASN A 70 16.63 24.52 -11.78
C ASN A 70 17.42 25.37 -12.80
N GLU A 71 16.94 25.41 -14.05
CA GLU A 71 17.57 26.13 -15.18
C GLU A 71 18.95 25.58 -15.62
N GLN A 72 19.38 24.44 -15.10
CA GLN A 72 20.62 23.76 -15.51
C GLN A 72 20.32 22.44 -16.21
N ILE A 73 21.06 22.14 -17.26
CA ILE A 73 21.01 20.82 -17.90
C ILE A 73 21.94 19.89 -17.11
N VAL A 74 21.37 18.81 -16.57
CA VAL A 74 22.12 17.76 -15.88
C VAL A 74 21.93 16.43 -16.60
N SER A 75 22.95 15.58 -16.55
CA SER A 75 22.89 14.21 -17.05
C SER A 75 22.82 13.25 -15.87
N GLU A 76 21.73 12.50 -15.77
CA GLU A 76 21.52 11.48 -14.73
C GLU A 76 20.84 10.24 -15.32
N ASN A 77 20.88 9.11 -14.59
CA ASN A 77 20.06 7.95 -14.91
C ASN A 77 18.63 8.25 -14.45
N HIS A 78 17.68 8.15 -15.37
CA HIS A 78 16.28 8.52 -15.12
C HIS A 78 15.42 7.32 -14.71
N GLY A 79 15.93 6.10 -14.92
CA GLY A 79 15.22 4.85 -14.71
C GLY A 79 13.85 4.86 -15.38
N ALA A 80 12.81 4.49 -14.63
CA ALA A 80 11.43 4.52 -15.10
C ALA A 80 10.77 5.92 -15.05
N MET A 81 11.52 7.00 -14.78
CA MET A 81 11.03 8.37 -14.64
C MET A 81 9.90 8.48 -13.61
N ALA A 82 10.24 8.29 -12.33
CA ALA A 82 9.28 8.27 -11.23
C ALA A 82 8.36 9.51 -11.22
N GLY A 83 7.06 9.30 -11.06
CA GLY A 83 6.06 10.38 -11.05
C GLY A 83 5.46 10.69 -12.44
N THR A 84 5.96 10.08 -13.51
CA THR A 84 5.28 10.12 -14.82
C THR A 84 4.17 9.05 -14.90
N PRO A 85 3.11 9.27 -15.71
CA PRO A 85 2.07 8.26 -15.92
C PRO A 85 2.59 6.91 -16.48
N LEU A 86 3.73 6.93 -17.18
CA LEU A 86 4.33 5.74 -17.79
C LEU A 86 5.20 4.92 -16.84
N SER A 87 5.65 5.51 -15.73
CA SER A 87 6.57 4.87 -14.79
C SER A 87 6.10 3.49 -14.31
N GLY A 88 4.83 3.36 -13.94
CA GLY A 88 4.25 2.09 -13.51
C GLY A 88 4.24 1.01 -14.59
N PHE A 89 4.02 1.40 -15.84
CA PHE A 89 4.09 0.47 -16.98
C PHE A 89 5.55 0.04 -17.23
N MET A 90 6.51 0.98 -17.21
CA MET A 90 7.92 0.66 -17.42
C MET A 90 8.49 -0.23 -16.32
N ALA A 91 8.13 0.02 -15.06
CA ALA A 91 8.43 -0.89 -13.96
C ALA A 91 7.92 -2.31 -14.23
N ASN A 92 6.69 -2.47 -14.72
CA ASN A 92 6.18 -3.80 -15.02
C ASN A 92 6.90 -4.48 -16.20
N VAL A 93 7.17 -3.74 -17.28
CA VAL A 93 7.97 -4.25 -18.41
C VAL A 93 9.36 -4.68 -17.94
N TYR A 94 9.96 -3.92 -17.02
CA TYR A 94 11.31 -4.17 -16.53
C TYR A 94 11.44 -5.55 -15.86
N LEU A 95 10.52 -5.89 -14.94
CA LEU A 95 10.54 -7.14 -14.17
C LEU A 95 9.67 -8.28 -14.74
N ASP A 96 9.14 -8.14 -15.96
CA ASP A 96 8.25 -9.14 -16.58
C ASP A 96 8.88 -10.55 -16.67
N ASN A 97 10.18 -10.65 -16.97
CA ASN A 97 10.88 -11.94 -17.01
C ASN A 97 10.94 -12.61 -15.63
N LEU A 98 11.10 -11.82 -14.57
CA LEU A 98 11.13 -12.31 -13.18
C LEU A 98 9.75 -12.87 -12.81
N ASP A 99 8.67 -12.16 -13.15
CA ASP A 99 7.31 -12.64 -12.92
C ASP A 99 7.04 -13.95 -13.68
N LYS A 100 7.37 -13.98 -14.98
CA LYS A 100 7.17 -15.16 -15.85
C LYS A 100 7.89 -16.38 -15.31
N HIS A 101 9.09 -16.20 -14.76
CA HIS A 101 9.88 -17.29 -14.18
C HIS A 101 9.18 -17.97 -13.00
N PHE A 102 8.76 -17.20 -11.99
CA PHE A 102 8.08 -17.78 -10.83
C PHE A 102 6.67 -18.30 -11.16
N MET A 103 5.96 -17.63 -12.07
CA MET A 103 4.67 -18.12 -12.57
C MET A 103 4.82 -19.47 -13.29
N ALA A 104 5.84 -19.64 -14.13
CA ALA A 104 6.09 -20.88 -14.86
C ALA A 104 6.44 -22.06 -13.93
N LYS A 105 7.08 -21.78 -12.79
CA LYS A 105 7.36 -22.78 -11.74
C LYS A 105 6.13 -23.11 -10.87
N GLY A 106 5.01 -22.41 -11.03
CA GLY A 106 3.82 -22.60 -10.20
C GLY A 106 4.00 -22.15 -8.75
N ILE A 107 5.01 -21.32 -8.46
CA ILE A 107 5.24 -20.79 -7.12
C ILE A 107 4.21 -19.70 -6.84
N PRO A 108 3.52 -19.70 -5.67
CA PRO A 108 2.68 -18.59 -5.28
C PRO A 108 3.52 -17.31 -5.10
N TYR A 109 3.47 -16.46 -6.11
CA TYR A 109 4.29 -15.27 -6.28
C TYR A 109 3.39 -14.05 -6.50
N PHE A 110 3.64 -12.98 -5.75
CA PHE A 110 2.91 -11.73 -5.88
C PHE A 110 3.88 -10.56 -5.89
N ARG A 111 3.75 -9.69 -6.88
CA ARG A 111 4.50 -8.44 -6.98
C ARG A 111 3.57 -7.27 -7.19
N TYR A 112 3.87 -6.17 -6.50
CA TYR A 112 3.28 -4.88 -6.74
C TYR A 112 4.39 -3.84 -6.81
N SER A 113 4.78 -3.47 -8.03
CA SER A 113 5.95 -2.63 -8.28
C SER A 113 7.21 -3.25 -7.65
N ASP A 114 7.70 -2.70 -6.55
CA ASP A 114 8.90 -3.05 -5.79
C ASP A 114 8.66 -4.02 -4.61
N ASP A 115 7.40 -4.19 -4.17
CA ASP A 115 7.03 -5.08 -3.06
C ASP A 115 6.69 -6.48 -3.60
N ILE A 116 7.55 -7.45 -3.29
CA ILE A 116 7.43 -8.85 -3.74
C ILE A 116 7.24 -9.77 -2.53
N ILE A 117 6.34 -10.75 -2.65
CA ILE A 117 6.17 -11.83 -1.68
C ILE A 117 6.02 -13.18 -2.38
N LEU A 118 6.72 -14.19 -1.87
CA LEU A 118 6.69 -15.59 -2.30
C LEU A 118 6.27 -16.50 -1.14
N PHE A 119 5.63 -17.62 -1.47
CA PHE A 119 5.26 -18.65 -0.51
C PHE A 119 5.87 -20.00 -0.91
N ALA A 120 6.49 -20.68 0.05
CA ALA A 120 7.15 -21.97 -0.11
C ALA A 120 6.53 -23.02 0.83
N ASP A 121 6.64 -24.30 0.48
CA ASP A 121 6.19 -25.45 1.26
C ASP A 121 7.20 -25.91 2.32
N SER A 122 8.47 -25.53 2.18
CA SER A 122 9.54 -25.88 3.12
C SER A 122 10.52 -24.72 3.36
N SER A 123 11.29 -24.81 4.45
CA SER A 123 12.37 -23.85 4.75
C SER A 123 13.48 -23.91 3.70
N GLU A 124 13.80 -25.11 3.23
CA GLU A 124 14.79 -25.35 2.18
C GLU A 124 14.37 -24.71 0.86
N GLU A 125 13.11 -24.92 0.46
CA GLU A 125 12.54 -24.27 -0.73
C GLU A 125 12.51 -22.74 -0.56
N ARG A 126 12.10 -22.21 0.59
CA ARG A 126 12.12 -20.77 0.89
C ARG A 126 13.51 -20.18 0.65
N ASN A 127 14.55 -20.81 1.19
CA ASN A 127 15.92 -20.33 1.05
C ASN A 127 16.41 -20.44 -0.40
N SER A 128 16.05 -21.51 -1.12
CA SER A 128 16.37 -21.65 -2.54
C SER A 128 15.70 -20.57 -3.39
N LEU A 129 14.41 -20.29 -3.14
CA LEU A 129 13.66 -19.25 -3.84
C LEU A 129 14.20 -17.86 -3.53
N LEU A 130 14.62 -17.60 -2.29
CA LEU A 130 15.30 -16.35 -1.94
C LEU A 130 16.59 -16.18 -2.75
N SER A 131 17.48 -17.19 -2.76
CA SER A 131 18.74 -17.11 -3.49
C SER A 131 18.52 -16.89 -4.99
N GLU A 132 17.55 -17.59 -5.57
CA GLU A 132 17.16 -17.42 -6.97
C GLU A 132 16.61 -16.01 -7.25
N LEU A 133 15.70 -15.52 -6.41
CA LEU A 133 15.14 -14.18 -6.53
C LEU A 133 16.23 -13.10 -6.45
N LEU A 134 17.14 -13.22 -5.48
CA LEU A 134 18.25 -12.29 -5.33
C LEU A 134 19.18 -12.29 -6.54
N SER A 135 19.51 -13.48 -7.08
CA SER A 135 20.32 -13.59 -8.30
C SER A 135 19.64 -12.89 -9.47
N MET A 136 18.34 -13.12 -9.70
CA MET A 136 17.63 -12.50 -10.81
C MET A 136 17.51 -10.98 -10.68
N ILE A 137 17.41 -10.46 -9.45
CA ILE A 137 17.38 -9.02 -9.20
C ILE A 137 18.76 -8.41 -9.46
N ASP A 138 19.84 -9.08 -9.03
CA ASP A 138 21.22 -8.67 -9.28
C ASP A 138 21.59 -8.71 -10.77
N ASP A 139 21.16 -9.76 -11.48
CA ASP A 139 21.29 -9.90 -12.94
C ASP A 139 20.53 -8.80 -13.70
N ALA A 140 19.46 -8.28 -13.10
CA ALA A 140 18.74 -7.11 -13.60
C ALA A 140 19.40 -5.78 -13.20
N GLY A 141 20.60 -5.79 -12.60
CA GLY A 141 21.31 -4.57 -12.19
C GLY A 141 20.60 -3.76 -11.10
N LEU A 142 19.68 -4.39 -10.36
CA LEU A 142 18.95 -3.76 -9.26
C LEU A 142 19.56 -4.18 -7.93
N THR A 143 19.47 -3.29 -6.93
CA THR A 143 19.97 -3.58 -5.58
C THR A 143 18.81 -3.82 -4.62
N VAL A 144 18.93 -4.90 -3.84
CA VAL A 144 18.10 -5.10 -2.66
C VAL A 144 18.84 -4.55 -1.45
N ASN A 145 18.15 -3.77 -0.62
CA ASN A 145 18.72 -3.35 0.65
C ASN A 145 19.03 -4.55 1.54
N LYS A 146 20.27 -4.61 2.05
CA LYS A 146 20.78 -5.72 2.88
C LYS A 146 19.94 -6.01 4.14
N ASP A 147 19.17 -5.04 4.62
CA ASP A 147 18.30 -5.16 5.80
C ASP A 147 16.84 -5.55 5.47
N LYS A 148 16.51 -5.86 4.21
CA LYS A 148 15.10 -5.87 3.74
C LYS A 148 14.70 -7.07 2.88
N TYR A 149 15.05 -8.26 3.31
CA TYR A 149 14.11 -9.36 3.11
C TYR A 149 13.67 -9.91 4.45
N VAL A 150 12.40 -10.26 4.54
CA VAL A 150 11.81 -10.86 5.74
C VAL A 150 11.48 -12.29 5.39
N LEU A 151 12.13 -13.20 6.10
CA LEU A 151 11.79 -14.61 6.08
C LEU A 151 10.83 -14.87 7.23
N THR A 152 9.75 -15.58 6.96
CA THR A 152 8.83 -16.01 8.01
C THR A 152 8.63 -17.51 7.94
N ASP A 153 8.47 -18.10 9.12
CA ASP A 153 8.08 -19.49 9.28
C ASP A 153 6.54 -19.62 9.30
N PRO A 154 6.01 -20.85 9.20
CA PRO A 154 4.58 -21.12 9.29
C PRO A 154 3.92 -20.49 10.52
N GLY A 155 2.83 -19.76 10.31
CA GLY A 155 2.07 -19.08 11.37
C GLY A 155 2.66 -17.74 11.83
N GLU A 156 3.92 -17.44 11.49
CA GLU A 156 4.53 -16.16 11.83
C GLU A 156 3.93 -14.99 11.03
N ALA A 157 4.20 -13.78 11.53
CA ALA A 157 3.62 -12.56 11.01
C ALA A 157 4.32 -12.09 9.73
N TRP A 158 3.56 -11.86 8.65
CA TRP A 158 4.04 -11.16 7.46
C TRP A 158 3.08 -10.02 7.06
N ASP A 159 3.65 -8.98 6.44
CA ASP A 159 2.93 -7.79 6.00
C ASP A 159 3.07 -7.62 4.48
N TYR A 160 1.96 -7.43 3.75
CA TYR A 160 1.98 -7.19 2.30
C TYR A 160 0.87 -6.22 1.90
N LEU A 161 1.18 -5.21 1.07
CA LEU A 161 0.23 -4.21 0.54
C LEU A 161 -0.69 -3.55 1.57
N GLY A 162 -0.18 -3.33 2.79
CA GLY A 162 -0.91 -2.68 3.87
C GLY A 162 -1.74 -3.60 4.76
N PHE A 163 -1.75 -4.90 4.47
CA PHE A 163 -2.35 -5.95 5.30
C PHE A 163 -1.28 -6.69 6.11
N SER A 164 -1.69 -7.23 7.26
CA SER A 164 -0.92 -8.20 8.03
C SER A 164 -1.62 -9.55 8.00
N TYR A 165 -0.82 -10.61 8.11
CA TYR A 165 -1.27 -11.96 8.39
C TYR A 165 -0.51 -12.49 9.60
N VAL A 166 -1.21 -13.15 10.52
CA VAL A 166 -0.62 -13.93 11.62
C VAL A 166 -1.53 -15.13 11.87
N ASP A 167 -1.01 -16.34 11.77
CA ASP A 167 -1.72 -17.59 12.13
C ASP A 167 -3.21 -17.65 11.70
N GLY A 168 -3.47 -17.48 10.40
CA GLY A 168 -4.83 -17.52 9.83
C GLY A 168 -5.64 -16.22 9.97
N VAL A 169 -5.14 -15.23 10.71
CA VAL A 169 -5.80 -13.96 10.95
C VAL A 169 -5.23 -12.88 10.04
N TYR A 170 -6.10 -12.18 9.31
CA TYR A 170 -5.75 -11.03 8.50
C TYR A 170 -6.24 -9.74 9.15
N ASP A 171 -5.38 -8.73 9.23
CA ASP A 171 -5.70 -7.42 9.79
C ASP A 171 -4.95 -6.31 9.02
N LEU A 172 -5.02 -5.07 9.52
CA LEU A 172 -4.18 -3.97 9.05
C LEU A 172 -2.72 -4.21 9.40
N SER A 173 -1.80 -3.88 8.50
CA SER A 173 -0.37 -3.91 8.84
C SER A 173 -0.02 -2.85 9.88
N LYS A 174 1.06 -3.08 10.62
CA LYS A 174 1.60 -2.08 11.57
C LYS A 174 1.91 -0.76 10.86
N GLY A 175 2.45 -0.86 9.63
CA GLY A 175 2.73 0.30 8.78
C GLY A 175 1.47 1.09 8.41
N THR A 176 0.38 0.42 8.04
CA THR A 176 -0.91 1.06 7.74
C THR A 176 -1.47 1.79 8.95
N ILE A 177 -1.45 1.15 10.12
CA ILE A 177 -1.90 1.76 11.38
C ILE A 177 -1.09 3.01 11.68
N MET A 178 0.25 2.90 11.65
CA MET A 178 1.15 4.02 11.95
C MET A 178 0.94 5.20 10.99
N LYS A 179 0.94 4.95 9.67
CA LYS A 179 0.73 5.99 8.65
C LYS A 179 -0.63 6.69 8.84
N THR A 180 -1.67 5.94 9.21
CA THR A 180 -3.02 6.48 9.42
C THR A 180 -3.09 7.33 10.69
N LYS A 181 -2.51 6.85 11.80
CA LYS A 181 -2.36 7.66 13.03
C LYS A 181 -1.61 8.96 12.74
N GLN A 182 -0.54 8.91 11.95
CA GLN A 182 0.20 10.11 11.58
C GLN A 182 -0.65 11.11 10.77
N LYS A 183 -1.48 10.63 9.82
CA LYS A 183 -2.43 11.48 9.06
C LYS A 183 -3.46 12.12 10.00
N ILE A 184 -4.04 11.35 10.93
CA ILE A 184 -4.99 11.82 11.94
C ILE A 184 -4.39 12.94 12.77
N ARG A 185 -3.23 12.68 13.39
CA ARG A 185 -2.53 13.66 14.24
C ARG A 185 -2.22 14.95 13.50
N ARG A 186 -1.59 14.84 12.32
CA ARG A 186 -1.19 16.01 11.53
C ARG A 186 -2.40 16.87 11.17
N TYR A 187 -3.50 16.24 10.73
CA TYR A 187 -4.69 16.98 10.33
C TYR A 187 -5.43 17.60 11.53
N ALA A 188 -5.51 16.90 12.65
CA ALA A 188 -6.09 17.46 13.87
C ALA A 188 -5.29 18.67 14.39
N HIS A 189 -3.96 18.60 14.41
CA HIS A 189 -3.11 19.73 14.79
C HIS A 189 -3.26 20.93 13.83
N TYR A 190 -3.37 20.66 12.53
CA TYR A 190 -3.66 21.70 11.54
C TYR A 190 -5.02 22.38 11.81
N LEU A 191 -6.07 21.58 12.01
CA LEU A 191 -7.41 22.09 12.24
C LEU A 191 -7.52 22.85 13.57
N TYR A 192 -6.89 22.37 14.63
CA TYR A 192 -6.84 23.09 15.90
C TYR A 192 -6.16 24.46 15.76
N ARG A 193 -5.02 24.54 15.06
CA ARG A 193 -4.37 25.85 14.77
C ARG A 193 -5.28 26.78 13.98
N LYS A 194 -5.96 26.26 12.96
CA LYS A 194 -6.94 27.06 12.20
C LYS A 194 -8.11 27.52 13.07
N ARG A 195 -8.59 26.68 13.99
CA ARG A 195 -9.64 27.04 14.95
C ARG A 195 -9.23 28.24 15.80
N THR A 196 -8.01 28.21 16.34
CA THR A 196 -7.50 29.31 17.18
C THR A 196 -7.23 30.59 16.39
N MET A 197 -6.92 30.51 15.10
CA MET A 197 -6.65 31.68 14.25
C MET A 197 -7.93 32.29 13.64
N ASN A 198 -8.88 31.46 13.24
CA ASN A 198 -10.06 31.89 12.46
C ASN A 198 -11.37 31.82 13.25
N ASN A 199 -11.28 31.68 14.58
CA ASN A 199 -12.42 31.58 15.51
C ASN A 199 -13.47 30.51 15.12
N LEU A 200 -13.03 29.37 14.56
CA LEU A 200 -13.94 28.29 14.19
C LEU A 200 -14.55 27.65 15.45
N SER A 201 -15.80 27.19 15.33
CA SER A 201 -16.42 26.41 16.41
C SER A 201 -15.78 25.02 16.52
N TYR A 202 -15.99 24.36 17.66
CA TYR A 202 -15.54 22.99 17.84
C TYR A 202 -16.23 22.04 16.84
N GLU A 203 -17.53 22.24 16.66
CA GLU A 203 -18.42 21.46 15.80
C GLU A 203 -17.98 21.56 14.34
N GLU A 204 -17.64 22.77 13.88
CA GLU A 204 -17.16 22.98 12.51
C GLU A 204 -15.80 22.30 12.29
N THR A 205 -14.92 22.37 13.29
CA THR A 205 -13.62 21.72 13.25
C THR A 205 -13.75 20.19 13.19
N VAL A 206 -14.66 19.62 13.99
CA VAL A 206 -15.00 18.19 13.96
C VAL A 206 -15.62 17.79 12.63
N SER A 207 -16.56 18.56 12.10
CA SER A 207 -17.20 18.30 10.81
C SER A 207 -16.18 18.22 9.67
N ARG A 208 -15.24 19.18 9.61
CA ARG A 208 -14.13 19.17 8.63
C ARG A 208 -13.22 17.95 8.79
N PHE A 209 -12.89 17.59 10.04
CA PHE A 209 -12.09 16.42 10.36
C PHE A 209 -12.78 15.13 9.87
N LEU A 210 -14.04 14.94 10.26
CA LEU A 210 -14.83 13.76 9.93
C LEU A 210 -15.10 13.66 8.43
N LYS A 211 -15.39 14.76 7.73
CA LYS A 211 -15.56 14.76 6.27
C LYS A 211 -14.34 14.16 5.56
N ARG A 212 -13.12 14.56 5.97
CA ARG A 212 -11.88 14.05 5.37
C ARG A 212 -11.70 12.55 5.62
N PHE A 213 -11.86 12.10 6.86
CA PHE A 213 -11.61 10.70 7.21
C PHE A 213 -12.75 9.78 6.78
N ASN A 214 -13.99 10.24 6.76
CA ASN A 214 -15.11 9.51 6.19
C ASN A 214 -14.90 9.28 4.68
N LYS A 215 -14.28 10.21 3.95
CA LYS A 215 -13.84 9.95 2.57
C LYS A 215 -12.81 8.81 2.52
N ILE A 216 -11.73 8.90 3.30
CA ILE A 216 -10.68 7.86 3.31
C ILE A 216 -11.24 6.48 3.67
N PHE A 217 -12.17 6.43 4.63
CA PHE A 217 -12.64 5.17 5.20
C PHE A 217 -13.86 4.58 4.51
N PHE A 218 -14.78 5.44 4.04
CA PHE A 218 -16.12 5.06 3.64
C PHE A 218 -16.59 5.72 2.34
N ASP A 219 -15.70 6.27 1.52
CA ASP A 219 -16.11 6.80 0.22
C ASP A 219 -16.74 5.70 -0.64
N GLU A 220 -17.96 5.97 -1.09
CA GLU A 220 -18.76 5.07 -1.91
C GLU A 220 -18.82 5.54 -3.37
N SER A 221 -18.22 6.70 -3.70
CA SER A 221 -18.11 7.14 -5.08
C SER A 221 -17.27 6.16 -5.89
N GLU A 222 -17.74 5.77 -7.07
CA GLU A 222 -17.10 4.76 -7.93
C GLU A 222 -15.80 5.25 -8.60
N GLU A 223 -15.33 6.45 -8.26
CA GLU A 223 -14.02 6.91 -8.70
C GLU A 223 -12.93 5.99 -8.12
N ASN A 224 -11.90 5.73 -8.93
CA ASN A 224 -10.77 4.81 -8.71
C ASN A 224 -9.91 5.09 -7.44
N GLU A 225 -10.42 5.85 -6.47
CA GLU A 225 -9.73 6.26 -5.27
C GLU A 225 -9.71 5.14 -4.21
N PHE A 226 -8.57 4.98 -3.55
CA PHE A 226 -8.40 4.04 -2.45
C PHE A 226 -9.37 4.35 -1.28
N CYS A 227 -10.15 3.35 -0.85
CA CYS A 227 -11.12 3.48 0.26
C CYS A 227 -11.10 2.25 1.15
N TRP A 228 -11.05 2.43 2.48
CA TRP A 228 -10.93 1.30 3.43
C TRP A 228 -12.08 0.32 3.35
N LYS A 229 -13.33 0.80 3.21
CA LYS A 229 -14.51 -0.07 3.07
C LYS A 229 -14.39 -0.98 1.85
N ARG A 230 -13.89 -0.48 0.71
CA ARG A 230 -13.74 -1.29 -0.52
C ARG A 230 -12.56 -2.25 -0.47
N TRP A 231 -11.53 -1.90 0.31
CA TRP A 231 -10.26 -2.62 0.37
C TRP A 231 -10.18 -3.50 1.61
N TYR A 232 -9.98 -2.89 2.78
CA TYR A 232 -9.78 -3.59 4.03
C TYR A 232 -10.98 -4.40 4.48
N PHE A 233 -12.22 -3.89 4.38
CA PHE A 233 -13.38 -4.62 4.92
C PHE A 233 -13.65 -5.94 4.17
N THR A 234 -13.23 -6.03 2.90
CA THR A 234 -13.38 -7.25 2.09
C THR A 234 -12.35 -8.33 2.44
N PHE A 235 -11.25 -7.95 3.08
CA PHE A 235 -10.09 -8.81 3.23
C PHE A 235 -9.78 -9.17 4.69
N VAL A 236 -9.85 -8.21 5.61
CA VAL A 236 -9.49 -8.49 7.00
C VAL A 236 -10.46 -9.47 7.64
N THR A 237 -9.97 -10.27 8.58
CA THR A 237 -10.77 -11.20 9.38
C THR A 237 -10.91 -10.74 10.83
N SER A 238 -9.97 -9.92 11.31
CA SER A 238 -9.96 -9.29 12.64
C SER A 238 -10.33 -7.81 12.58
N GLU A 239 -10.91 -7.27 13.66
CA GLU A 239 -11.22 -5.85 13.83
C GLU A 239 -10.22 -5.08 14.71
N LYS A 240 -9.16 -5.72 15.22
CA LYS A 240 -8.19 -5.10 16.15
C LYS A 240 -7.56 -3.84 15.57
N GLY A 241 -7.12 -3.87 14.31
CA GLY A 241 -6.59 -2.69 13.63
C GLY A 241 -7.59 -1.54 13.55
N PHE A 242 -8.84 -1.82 13.23
CA PHE A 242 -9.91 -0.81 13.20
C PHE A 242 -10.17 -0.20 14.57
N ARG A 243 -10.19 -1.02 15.63
CA ARG A 243 -10.37 -0.56 17.00
C ARG A 243 -9.28 0.43 17.42
N ILE A 244 -8.00 0.12 17.11
CA ILE A 244 -6.87 1.03 17.38
C ILE A 244 -7.06 2.38 16.68
N ILE A 245 -7.53 2.37 15.44
CA ILE A 245 -7.79 3.61 14.69
C ILE A 245 -8.98 4.37 15.26
N ASP A 246 -10.06 3.68 15.62
CA ASP A 246 -11.24 4.29 16.25
C ASP A 246 -10.90 4.97 17.58
N ASP A 247 -10.14 4.31 18.44
CA ASP A 247 -9.71 4.87 19.72
C ASP A 247 -8.87 6.13 19.51
N TYR A 248 -7.94 6.08 18.55
CA TYR A 248 -7.09 7.21 18.20
C TYR A 248 -7.86 8.37 17.54
N MET A 249 -8.85 8.07 16.71
CA MET A 249 -9.76 9.06 16.13
C MET A 249 -10.53 9.78 17.24
N GLN A 250 -11.12 9.04 18.18
CA GLN A 250 -11.84 9.63 19.31
C GLN A 250 -10.94 10.49 20.20
N GLU A 251 -9.69 10.05 20.43
CA GLU A 251 -8.70 10.84 21.15
C GLU A 251 -8.45 12.19 20.47
N TYR A 252 -8.29 12.21 19.14
CA TYR A 252 -8.05 13.45 18.40
C TYR A 252 -9.29 14.31 18.20
N LEU A 253 -10.47 13.72 18.09
CA LEU A 253 -11.74 14.46 18.11
C LEU A 253 -11.93 15.20 19.45
N ARG A 254 -11.51 14.59 20.55
CA ARG A 254 -11.48 15.21 21.88
C ARG A 254 -10.38 16.27 21.99
N TYR A 255 -9.21 16.02 21.41
CA TYR A 255 -8.12 17.01 21.33
C TYR A 255 -8.57 18.30 20.64
N LEU A 256 -9.38 18.23 19.58
CA LEU A 256 -9.85 19.42 18.85
C LEU A 256 -10.62 20.42 19.72
N TYR A 257 -11.16 19.98 20.88
CA TYR A 257 -11.85 20.85 21.81
C TYR A 257 -10.92 21.76 22.62
N SER A 258 -9.77 21.25 23.05
CA SER A 258 -8.90 21.93 24.03
C SER A 258 -7.44 22.08 23.60
N GLY A 259 -7.03 21.42 22.51
CA GLY A 259 -5.64 21.39 22.05
C GLY A 259 -4.68 20.61 22.94
N ARG A 260 -5.20 19.83 23.90
CA ARG A 260 -4.40 19.04 24.86
C ARG A 260 -5.01 17.66 25.05
N HIS A 261 -4.18 16.66 25.35
CA HIS A 261 -4.64 15.33 25.75
C HIS A 261 -4.75 15.27 27.27
N TYR A 262 -5.97 15.38 27.82
CA TYR A 262 -6.20 15.28 29.27
C TYR A 262 -7.61 14.76 29.59
N LYS A 263 -7.79 14.24 30.82
CA LYS A 263 -9.02 13.56 31.26
C LYS A 263 -10.28 14.43 31.15
N GLY A 264 -10.18 15.74 31.31
CA GLY A 264 -11.35 16.63 31.22
C GLY A 264 -11.97 16.74 29.82
N ASN A 265 -11.30 16.26 28.77
CA ASN A 265 -11.92 16.18 27.44
C ASN A 265 -12.94 15.05 27.31
N TYR A 266 -12.96 14.07 28.24
CA TYR A 266 -13.96 12.98 28.22
C TYR A 266 -15.38 13.47 28.54
N ARG A 267 -15.54 14.76 28.92
CA ARG A 267 -16.84 15.46 28.88
C ARG A 267 -17.50 15.38 27.50
N ILE A 268 -16.70 15.26 26.44
CA ILE A 268 -17.16 14.96 25.09
C ILE A 268 -17.33 13.45 24.99
N THR A 269 -18.57 13.03 25.20
CA THR A 269 -18.96 11.63 25.23
C THR A 269 -18.96 11.02 23.84
N TYR A 270 -18.98 9.69 23.77
CA TYR A 270 -19.12 8.98 22.50
C TYR A 270 -20.42 9.37 21.77
N GLU A 271 -21.54 9.50 22.49
CA GLU A 271 -22.84 9.88 21.89
C GLU A 271 -22.79 11.30 21.29
N MET A 272 -22.06 12.23 21.91
CA MET A 272 -21.84 13.56 21.31
C MET A 272 -21.04 13.47 20.01
N LEU A 273 -19.94 12.69 20.00
CA LEU A 273 -19.15 12.49 18.78
C LEU A 273 -19.98 11.86 17.66
N LYS A 274 -20.80 10.87 17.99
CA LYS A 274 -21.72 10.20 17.07
C LYS A 274 -22.78 11.15 16.53
N GLY A 275 -23.34 12.01 17.38
CA GLY A 275 -24.26 13.08 16.98
C GLY A 275 -23.64 14.09 16.01
N LEU A 276 -22.33 14.31 16.09
CA LEU A 276 -21.55 15.13 15.16
C LEU A 276 -21.14 14.39 13.86
N GLY A 277 -21.61 13.15 13.67
CA GLY A 277 -21.38 12.36 12.45
C GLY A 277 -20.16 11.43 12.50
N TYR A 278 -19.59 11.16 13.69
CA TYR A 278 -18.53 10.17 13.82
C TYR A 278 -19.06 8.77 13.52
N ARG A 279 -18.43 8.09 12.55
CA ARG A 279 -18.71 6.70 12.18
C ARG A 279 -17.57 5.82 12.70
N ASN A 280 -17.93 4.82 13.50
CA ASN A 280 -16.98 3.88 14.09
C ASN A 280 -16.64 2.76 13.09
N LEU A 281 -15.36 2.57 12.78
CA LEU A 281 -14.87 1.60 11.80
C LEU A 281 -15.29 0.16 12.15
N VAL A 282 -15.19 -0.23 13.42
CA VAL A 282 -15.57 -1.58 13.86
C VAL A 282 -17.06 -1.85 13.59
N ASN A 283 -17.93 -0.90 13.96
CA ASN A 283 -19.37 -1.01 13.71
C ASN A 283 -19.70 -1.08 12.22
N GLU A 284 -19.06 -0.23 11.41
CA GLU A 284 -19.23 -0.20 9.95
C GLU A 284 -18.72 -1.49 9.29
N TYR A 285 -17.63 -2.06 9.78
CA TYR A 285 -17.10 -3.33 9.31
C TYR A 285 -18.07 -4.50 9.55
N TYR A 286 -18.67 -4.59 10.75
CA TYR A 286 -19.67 -5.62 11.01
C TYR A 286 -20.98 -5.41 10.25
N ARG A 287 -21.40 -4.15 10.04
CA ARG A 287 -22.54 -3.84 9.15
C ARG A 287 -22.27 -4.33 7.74
N PHE A 288 -21.08 -4.07 7.21
CA PHE A 288 -20.65 -4.53 5.88
C PHE A 288 -20.62 -6.07 5.78
N LYS A 289 -20.11 -6.77 6.80
CA LYS A 289 -20.13 -8.25 6.81
C LYS A 289 -21.56 -8.79 6.79
N ARG A 290 -22.47 -8.21 7.57
CA ARG A 290 -23.87 -8.64 7.62
C ARG A 290 -24.62 -8.40 6.32
N SER A 291 -24.31 -7.33 5.58
CA SER A 291 -24.94 -7.11 4.27
C SER A 291 -24.47 -8.14 3.25
N LYS A 292 -23.19 -8.50 3.25
CA LYS A 292 -22.62 -9.53 2.36
C LYS A 292 -23.26 -10.91 2.54
N THR A 293 -23.52 -11.33 3.78
CA THR A 293 -24.12 -12.65 4.08
C THR A 293 -25.61 -12.74 3.74
N LYS A 294 -26.27 -11.62 3.40
CA LYS A 294 -27.69 -11.62 2.99
C LYS A 294 -27.86 -11.74 1.48
N ASP A 295 -26.80 -11.53 0.72
CA ASP A 295 -26.79 -11.57 -0.75
C ASP A 295 -26.27 -12.92 -1.31
N ASP A 296 -25.87 -13.84 -0.43
CA ASP A 296 -25.47 -15.24 -0.70
C ASP A 296 -26.55 -16.21 -0.19
#